data_AF-A0A7Z9PUN2-F1
#
_entry.id   AF-A0A7Z9PUN2-F1
#
_cell.length_a   1.000
_cell.length_b   1.000
_cell.length_c   1.000
_cell.angle_alpha   90.00
_cell.angle_beta   90.00
_cell.angle_gamma   90.00
#
_symmetry.space_group_name_H-M   'P 1'
#
loop_
_entity.id
_entity.type
_entity.pdbx_description
1 polymer ?
#
loop_
_entity_poly.entity_id
_entity_poly.type
_entity_poly.pdbx_seq_one_letter_code
_entity_poly.pdbx_strand_id
1 'polypeptide(L)'
;MLVGNFQSYIPQNSYGGPQAPVGNPYQSQGFNPSSGMNMMAMMLQLMQGIMQLSQGWGSFAGGGFGGQQQQPVDYASMHFPNLQNYNPGSTSTGYGGGGGGGGIGPSLPQPSDPQEFASYIQAQIAGGALQGKTGVAQRDAIPGSRFGQVQDPTMWQASLARTYAYQFAAQAVGANPLSAQGVQQGMQAFSQMKPEAQLFMQVASVFKGDLLNGPGFYDNAGLKTLLESKGLNQFINDPQVGKTDVQTIGAITAAINAGQLSLNDVINSGTISDLNRYQNVISYVSNGGFANDLRNYDTVPL
;
A
#
# COMPACT_ATOMS: atom_id res chain seq x y z
N MET A 1 -9.80 60.98 -8.32
CA MET A 1 -8.56 61.13 -7.53
C MET A 1 -8.63 60.16 -6.36
N LEU A 2 -7.61 59.29 -6.27
CA LEU A 2 -7.16 58.41 -5.15
C LEU A 2 -8.24 57.57 -4.43
N VAL A 3 -8.39 56.25 -4.66
CA VAL A 3 -7.46 55.11 -4.46
C VAL A 3 -6.95 54.99 -3.02
N GLY A 4 -7.60 54.12 -2.24
CA GLY A 4 -7.18 53.70 -0.90
C GLY A 4 -6.14 52.58 -0.99
N ASN A 5 -5.01 52.78 -0.31
CA ASN A 5 -3.90 51.85 -0.24
C ASN A 5 -4.19 50.69 0.72
N PHE A 6 -4.18 49.47 0.19
CA PHE A 6 -3.99 48.24 0.98
C PHE A 6 -2.48 48.09 1.28
N GLN A 7 -2.11 48.08 2.56
CA GLN A 7 -0.79 47.65 3.01
C GLN A 7 -0.78 46.12 3.12
N SER A 8 -0.07 45.46 2.20
CA SER A 8 0.33 44.06 2.30
C SER A 8 1.61 43.95 3.13
N TYR A 9 1.59 43.08 4.14
CA TYR A 9 2.79 42.65 4.85
C TYR A 9 3.50 41.57 4.00
N ILE A 10 4.72 41.87 3.55
CA ILE A 10 5.66 40.90 2.98
C ILE A 10 6.86 40.85 3.95
N PRO A 11 7.27 39.70 4.50
CA PRO A 11 8.54 39.61 5.20
C PRO A 11 9.70 39.57 4.19
N GLN A 12 10.62 40.52 4.33
CA GLN A 12 11.89 40.63 3.60
C GLN A 12 12.87 39.51 4.00
N ASN A 13 13.37 38.79 3.01
CA ASN A 13 14.57 37.95 3.13
C ASN A 13 15.82 38.84 3.20
N SER A 14 16.55 38.77 4.33
CA SER A 14 17.85 39.42 4.50
C SER A 14 18.98 38.47 4.12
N TYR A 15 19.67 38.78 3.03
CA TYR A 15 20.95 38.20 2.63
C TYR A 15 22.09 38.84 3.44
N GLY A 16 23.03 38.04 3.93
CA GLY A 16 24.29 38.52 4.50
C GLY A 16 25.19 37.40 5.05
N GLY A 17 26.21 37.01 4.28
CA GLY A 17 27.39 36.30 4.81
C GLY A 17 28.32 37.25 5.58
N PRO A 18 29.38 36.76 6.27
CA PRO A 18 30.65 36.50 5.58
C PRO A 18 31.59 35.40 6.15
N GLN A 19 32.50 34.97 5.28
CA GLN A 19 33.91 34.53 5.46
C GLN A 19 34.34 33.34 6.35
N ALA A 20 35.21 32.53 5.74
CA ALA A 20 35.93 31.37 6.28
C ALA A 20 37.21 31.74 7.05
N PRO A 21 37.69 30.84 7.92
CA PRO A 21 39.11 30.72 8.23
C PRO A 21 39.68 29.35 7.81
N VAL A 22 40.81 29.42 7.09
CA VAL A 22 41.73 28.31 6.81
C VAL A 22 42.71 28.20 7.99
N GLY A 23 43.01 26.97 8.44
CA GLY A 23 44.19 26.71 9.26
C GLY A 23 44.08 25.53 10.21
N ASN A 24 44.70 24.41 9.83
CA ASN A 24 45.20 23.36 10.73
C ASN A 24 46.75 23.43 10.63
N PRO A 25 47.57 23.14 11.67
CA PRO A 25 47.78 21.74 12.05
C PRO A 25 48.24 21.44 13.51
N TYR A 26 48.20 20.15 13.85
CA TYR A 26 48.87 19.44 14.96
C TYR A 26 48.57 19.84 16.42
N GLN A 27 47.79 19.00 17.10
CA GLN A 27 48.14 18.55 18.45
C GLN A 27 47.66 17.12 18.72
N SER A 28 48.61 16.34 19.23
CA SER A 28 48.53 14.92 19.60
C SER A 28 47.86 14.72 20.96
N GLN A 29 47.08 13.64 21.12
CA GLN A 29 46.81 12.84 22.34
C GLN A 29 45.42 12.20 22.17
N GLY A 30 45.15 10.93 22.43
CA GLY A 30 45.91 9.78 22.86
C GLY A 30 45.01 8.56 22.66
N PHE A 31 45.60 7.42 22.36
CA PHE A 31 44.93 6.13 22.22
C PHE A 31 44.51 5.62 23.62
N ASN A 32 43.25 5.19 23.79
CA ASN A 32 42.81 4.39 24.94
C ASN A 32 42.07 3.14 24.45
N PRO A 33 42.63 1.92 24.58
CA PRO A 33 41.98 0.68 24.18
C PRO A 33 41.47 -0.07 25.43
N SER A 34 40.26 0.22 25.88
CA SER A 34 39.59 -0.65 26.88
C SER A 34 38.08 -0.39 26.97
N SER A 35 37.30 -0.85 26.00
CA SER A 35 35.84 -1.00 26.15
C SER A 35 35.27 -2.06 25.19
N GLY A 36 36.02 -3.14 24.97
CA GLY A 36 35.55 -4.33 24.28
C GLY A 36 35.35 -5.44 25.31
N MET A 37 34.13 -5.58 25.82
CA MET A 37 33.51 -6.79 26.39
C MET A 37 32.31 -6.37 27.25
N ASN A 38 31.16 -6.15 26.62
CA ASN A 38 29.84 -6.23 27.28
C ASN A 38 28.66 -6.36 26.31
N MET A 39 28.88 -6.25 25.00
CA MET A 39 27.81 -6.44 24.00
C MET A 39 27.36 -7.91 23.85
N MET A 40 28.17 -8.89 24.27
CA MET A 40 27.85 -10.31 24.18
C MET A 40 27.05 -10.85 25.38
N ALA A 41 27.05 -10.15 26.53
CA ALA A 41 26.19 -10.46 27.68
C ALA A 41 24.77 -9.85 27.51
N MET A 42 24.65 -8.72 26.82
CA MET A 42 23.37 -8.08 26.50
C MET A 42 22.55 -8.89 25.46
N MET A 43 23.23 -9.67 24.61
CA MET A 43 22.60 -10.53 23.59
C MET A 43 21.98 -11.82 24.16
N LEU A 44 22.43 -12.29 25.34
CA LEU A 44 21.87 -13.47 26.03
C LEU A 44 20.70 -13.14 26.95
N GLN A 45 20.49 -11.87 27.30
CA GLN A 45 19.33 -11.41 28.07
C GLN A 45 18.17 -10.95 27.16
N LEU A 46 18.45 -10.55 25.91
CA LEU A 46 17.42 -10.25 24.90
C LEU A 46 16.74 -11.50 24.33
N MET A 47 17.36 -12.68 24.43
CA MET A 47 16.77 -13.96 24.01
C MET A 47 15.76 -14.56 25.01
N GLN A 48 15.75 -14.11 26.27
CA GLN A 48 14.71 -14.53 27.24
C GLN A 48 13.48 -13.61 27.23
N GLY A 49 13.60 -12.37 26.75
CA GLY A 49 12.46 -11.46 26.57
C GLY A 49 11.56 -11.80 25.37
N ILE A 50 12.10 -12.47 24.34
CA ILE A 50 11.35 -12.85 23.14
C ILE A 50 10.44 -14.06 23.38
N MET A 51 10.69 -14.88 24.41
CA MET A 51 9.81 -16.01 24.73
C MET A 51 8.58 -15.61 25.58
N GLN A 52 8.56 -14.42 26.19
CA GLN A 52 7.40 -13.93 26.96
C GLN A 52 6.43 -13.08 26.12
N LEU A 53 6.80 -12.73 24.88
CA LEU A 53 5.90 -12.16 23.86
C LEU A 53 5.33 -13.22 22.90
N SER A 54 5.52 -14.51 23.20
CA SER A 54 4.92 -15.65 22.46
C SER A 54 3.69 -16.26 23.15
N GLN A 55 3.28 -15.77 24.33
CA GLN A 55 2.09 -16.24 25.05
C GLN A 55 0.87 -15.32 24.98
N GLY A 56 0.82 -14.39 24.02
CA GLY A 56 -0.34 -13.50 23.84
C GLY A 56 -1.43 -14.00 22.87
N TRP A 57 -1.19 -15.06 22.10
CA TRP A 57 -2.07 -15.44 20.97
C TRP A 57 -2.39 -16.95 20.88
N GLY A 58 -2.22 -17.70 21.97
CA GLY A 58 -2.20 -19.18 21.94
C GLY A 58 -3.05 -19.91 22.98
N SER A 59 -4.20 -19.38 23.41
CA SER A 59 -5.09 -20.14 24.31
C SER A 59 -6.57 -19.85 24.08
N PHE A 60 -7.17 -20.45 23.05
CA PHE A 60 -8.62 -20.67 22.99
C PHE A 60 -8.92 -22.05 22.38
N ALA A 61 -8.52 -23.10 23.10
CA ALA A 61 -9.09 -24.42 22.97
C ALA A 61 -9.72 -24.81 24.30
N GLY A 62 -11.05 -24.91 24.32
CA GLY A 62 -11.82 -25.70 25.28
C GLY A 62 -12.13 -25.08 26.64
N GLY A 63 -13.41 -24.78 26.86
CA GLY A 63 -14.05 -24.96 28.17
C GLY A 63 -14.57 -23.68 28.86
N GLY A 64 -15.90 -23.49 28.79
CA GLY A 64 -16.70 -23.16 29.97
C GLY A 64 -16.70 -21.71 30.51
N PHE A 65 -17.88 -21.10 30.44
CA PHE A 65 -18.43 -20.07 31.34
C PHE A 65 -17.87 -18.63 31.29
N GLY A 66 -18.64 -17.77 30.61
CA GLY A 66 -19.20 -16.55 31.21
C GLY A 66 -18.27 -15.35 31.44
N GLY A 67 -18.12 -14.52 30.41
CA GLY A 67 -17.57 -13.16 30.56
C GLY A 67 -17.37 -12.49 29.19
N GLN A 68 -18.24 -11.54 28.84
CA GLN A 68 -18.18 -10.81 27.58
C GLN A 68 -16.93 -9.92 27.53
N GLN A 69 -15.88 -10.38 26.84
CA GLN A 69 -14.83 -9.51 26.31
C GLN A 69 -15.15 -9.18 24.85
N GLN A 70 -15.40 -7.90 24.60
CA GLN A 70 -15.68 -7.34 23.29
C GLN A 70 -14.48 -7.55 22.36
N GLN A 71 -14.69 -8.36 21.33
CA GLN A 71 -13.86 -8.31 20.13
C GLN A 71 -13.98 -6.90 19.51
N PRO A 72 -12.91 -6.33 18.93
CA PRO A 72 -13.06 -5.12 18.14
C PRO A 72 -14.06 -5.42 17.03
N VAL A 73 -15.17 -4.71 17.08
CA VAL A 73 -16.29 -4.91 16.19
C VAL A 73 -15.86 -4.45 14.81
N ASP A 74 -15.68 -5.37 13.86
CA ASP A 74 -15.45 -5.03 12.47
C ASP A 74 -16.71 -4.38 11.89
N TYR A 75 -16.70 -3.05 11.80
CA TYR A 75 -17.82 -2.24 11.32
C TYR A 75 -18.21 -2.60 9.87
N ALA A 76 -17.26 -3.08 9.06
CA ALA A 76 -17.54 -3.55 7.70
C ALA A 76 -18.32 -4.88 7.71
N SER A 77 -18.05 -5.76 8.67
CA SER A 77 -18.80 -7.03 8.87
C SER A 77 -20.25 -6.82 9.29
N MET A 78 -20.62 -5.66 9.86
CA MET A 78 -21.99 -5.33 10.26
C MET A 78 -22.85 -4.69 9.16
N HIS A 79 -22.23 -4.07 8.16
CA HIS A 79 -22.95 -3.28 7.14
C HIS A 79 -22.95 -3.90 5.72
N PHE A 80 -22.20 -5.00 5.48
CA PHE A 80 -22.18 -5.70 4.19
C PHE A 80 -22.33 -7.23 4.35
N PRO A 81 -23.53 -7.75 4.67
CA PRO A 81 -23.76 -9.20 4.81
C PRO A 81 -23.56 -10.00 3.50
N ASN A 82 -23.51 -9.33 2.34
CA ASN A 82 -23.44 -9.99 1.02
C ASN A 82 -22.03 -10.11 0.42
N LEU A 83 -20.97 -9.59 1.07
CA LEU A 83 -19.59 -9.75 0.59
C LEU A 83 -18.95 -11.08 1.04
N GLN A 84 -19.54 -11.77 2.01
CA GLN A 84 -19.07 -13.08 2.48
C GLN A 84 -19.28 -14.21 1.47
N ASN A 85 -20.03 -13.97 0.38
CA ASN A 85 -20.42 -15.01 -0.57
C ASN A 85 -19.82 -14.85 -1.98
N TYR A 86 -18.86 -13.92 -2.17
CA TYR A 86 -18.05 -13.92 -3.38
C TYR A 86 -16.89 -14.92 -3.22
N ASN A 87 -17.20 -16.19 -3.44
CA ASN A 87 -16.21 -17.23 -3.69
C ASN A 87 -16.07 -17.33 -5.23
N PRO A 88 -15.09 -16.67 -5.88
CA PRO A 88 -14.79 -16.97 -7.26
C PRO A 88 -14.34 -18.42 -7.27
N GLY A 89 -15.12 -19.28 -7.94
CA GLY A 89 -15.00 -20.73 -7.90
C GLY A 89 -13.56 -21.19 -7.76
N SER A 90 -13.28 -21.88 -6.66
CA SER A 90 -12.01 -22.49 -6.33
C SER A 90 -11.59 -23.48 -7.42
N THR A 91 -10.94 -23.00 -8.48
CA THR A 91 -10.02 -23.80 -9.28
C THR A 91 -8.67 -23.76 -8.59
N SER A 92 -8.60 -24.49 -7.47
CA SER A 92 -7.33 -25.03 -6.96
C SER A 92 -6.73 -25.91 -8.06
N THR A 93 -5.89 -25.30 -8.90
CA THR A 93 -4.96 -26.05 -9.74
C THR A 93 -3.63 -25.99 -9.02
N GLY A 94 -3.36 -27.01 -8.21
CA GLY A 94 -2.08 -27.16 -7.55
C GLY A 94 -0.96 -27.20 -8.59
N TYR A 95 0.04 -26.35 -8.43
CA TYR A 95 1.34 -26.53 -9.06
C TYR A 95 2.42 -26.36 -8.00
N GLY A 96 3.06 -27.49 -7.69
CA GLY A 96 4.27 -27.53 -6.89
C GLY A 96 5.49 -27.11 -7.70
N GLY A 97 6.42 -26.49 -6.99
CA GLY A 97 7.86 -26.74 -7.14
C GLY A 97 8.54 -26.40 -8.46
N GLY A 98 9.36 -25.34 -8.42
CA GLY A 98 10.69 -25.37 -9.02
C GLY A 98 10.93 -24.38 -10.16
N GLY A 99 12.04 -23.66 -10.05
CA GLY A 99 12.70 -23.00 -11.17
C GLY A 99 12.79 -21.49 -11.03
N GLY A 100 13.93 -21.02 -10.52
CA GLY A 100 14.32 -19.62 -10.62
C GLY A 100 14.47 -19.19 -12.08
N GLY A 101 14.19 -17.91 -12.34
CA GLY A 101 14.36 -17.29 -13.64
C GLY A 101 13.68 -15.93 -13.66
N GLY A 102 14.48 -14.87 -13.73
CA GLY A 102 14.10 -13.45 -13.68
C GLY A 102 12.69 -13.09 -14.14
N GLY A 103 11.82 -12.75 -13.17
CA GLY A 103 10.62 -11.98 -13.41
C GLY A 103 10.93 -10.50 -13.17
N ILE A 104 10.79 -9.67 -14.20
CA ILE A 104 11.03 -8.23 -14.15
C ILE A 104 9.86 -7.57 -13.39
N GLY A 105 10.00 -7.50 -12.07
CA GLY A 105 9.12 -6.74 -11.19
C GLY A 105 9.75 -6.70 -9.80
N PRO A 106 10.13 -5.52 -9.27
CA PRO A 106 10.59 -5.44 -7.90
C PRO A 106 9.46 -5.88 -6.96
N SER A 107 9.77 -6.75 -6.01
CA SER A 107 8.82 -7.16 -4.96
C SER A 107 8.33 -5.91 -4.22
N LEU A 108 7.01 -5.72 -4.14
CA LEU A 108 6.42 -4.63 -3.40
C LEU A 108 6.70 -4.79 -1.89
N PRO A 109 7.42 -3.86 -1.23
CA PRO A 109 7.78 -4.00 0.18
C PRO A 109 6.56 -4.06 1.10
N GLN A 110 6.58 -5.02 2.04
CA GLN A 110 5.55 -5.10 3.07
C GLN A 110 5.68 -3.95 4.08
N PRO A 111 4.56 -3.40 4.58
CA PRO A 111 4.60 -2.35 5.59
C PRO A 111 5.27 -2.84 6.88
N SER A 112 6.13 -2.00 7.43
CA SER A 112 6.76 -2.27 8.74
C SER A 112 5.92 -1.77 9.93
N ASP A 113 4.93 -0.91 9.69
CA ASP A 113 3.97 -0.46 10.70
C ASP A 113 2.82 -1.48 10.81
N PRO A 114 2.62 -2.14 11.98
CA PRO A 114 1.49 -3.06 12.17
C PRO A 114 0.12 -2.39 12.07
N GLN A 115 0.03 -1.07 12.21
CA GLN A 115 -1.22 -0.30 12.10
C GLN A 115 -1.50 0.21 10.69
N GLU A 116 -0.61 0.00 9.71
CA GLU A 116 -0.70 0.59 8.36
C GLU A 116 -2.10 0.41 7.74
N PHE A 117 -2.56 -0.84 7.62
CA PHE A 117 -3.83 -1.14 6.96
C PHE A 117 -5.04 -0.66 7.76
N ALA A 118 -5.00 -0.77 9.08
CA ALA A 118 -6.07 -0.26 9.93
C ALA A 118 -6.20 1.27 9.81
N SER A 119 -5.06 1.96 9.77
CA SER A 119 -4.98 3.42 9.64
C SER A 119 -5.49 3.91 8.29
N TYR A 120 -5.08 3.24 7.22
CA TYR A 120 -5.60 3.49 5.88
C TYR A 120 -7.11 3.25 5.77
N ILE A 121 -7.60 2.09 6.24
CA ILE A 121 -9.03 1.75 6.16
C ILE A 121 -9.88 2.75 6.94
N GLN A 122 -9.41 3.20 8.12
CA GLN A 122 -10.08 4.27 8.85
C GLN A 122 -10.20 5.55 8.03
N ALA A 123 -9.08 6.00 7.45
CA ALA A 123 -9.06 7.22 6.63
C ALA A 123 -9.96 7.09 5.39
N GLN A 124 -10.02 5.92 4.78
CA GLN A 124 -10.89 5.63 3.63
C GLN A 124 -12.38 5.60 4.01
N ILE A 125 -12.72 5.02 5.16
CA ILE A 125 -14.10 5.02 5.68
C ILE A 125 -14.55 6.45 6.01
N ALA A 126 -13.70 7.24 6.66
CA ALA A 126 -13.96 8.65 6.97
C ALA A 126 -14.14 9.51 5.70
N GLY A 127 -13.36 9.24 4.66
CA GLY A 127 -13.52 9.85 3.33
C GLY A 127 -14.76 9.38 2.56
N GLY A 128 -15.49 8.40 3.11
CA GLY A 128 -16.83 8.01 2.68
C GLY A 128 -16.89 6.83 1.73
N ALA A 129 -15.92 5.91 1.78
CA ALA A 129 -15.95 4.67 0.99
C ALA A 129 -17.23 3.84 1.16
N LEU A 130 -17.82 3.87 2.35
CA LEU A 130 -19.10 3.20 2.61
C LEU A 130 -20.28 3.83 1.85
N GLN A 131 -20.14 5.09 1.43
CA GLN A 131 -21.11 5.80 0.60
C GLN A 131 -20.66 5.90 -0.88
N GLY A 132 -19.69 5.08 -1.30
CA GLY A 132 -19.17 5.06 -2.67
C GLY A 132 -18.22 6.21 -3.01
N LYS A 133 -17.77 7.00 -2.02
CA LYS A 133 -16.73 8.01 -2.21
C LYS A 133 -15.35 7.37 -2.12
N THR A 134 -14.33 7.98 -2.71
CA THR A 134 -12.98 7.38 -2.79
C THR A 134 -11.91 8.20 -2.08
N GLY A 135 -12.30 9.22 -1.32
CA GLY A 135 -11.38 10.09 -0.61
C GLY A 135 -10.61 9.33 0.48
N VAL A 136 -9.30 9.55 0.54
CA VAL A 136 -8.44 9.12 1.65
C VAL A 136 -7.63 10.34 2.04
N ALA A 137 -7.67 10.74 3.30
CA ALA A 137 -6.91 11.88 3.79
C ALA A 137 -6.09 11.48 5.02
N GLN A 138 -4.83 11.92 5.06
CA GLN A 138 -3.91 11.61 6.14
C GLN A 138 -4.45 11.99 7.52
N ARG A 139 -5.15 13.13 7.62
CA ARG A 139 -5.73 13.62 8.88
C ARG A 139 -6.78 12.71 9.50
N ASP A 140 -7.36 11.80 8.71
CA ASP A 140 -8.41 10.88 9.14
C ASP A 140 -7.84 9.49 9.54
N ALA A 141 -6.52 9.33 9.45
CA ALA A 141 -5.76 8.16 9.85
C ALA A 141 -5.74 7.93 11.38
N ILE A 142 -5.30 6.76 11.82
CA ILE A 142 -5.10 6.46 13.24
C ILE A 142 -3.93 7.34 13.77
N PRO A 143 -4.15 8.15 14.82
CA PRO A 143 -3.07 8.93 15.43
C PRO A 143 -1.93 8.04 15.95
N GLY A 144 -0.68 8.42 15.67
CA GLY A 144 0.51 7.65 16.05
C GLY A 144 0.87 6.50 15.11
N SER A 145 0.06 6.23 14.08
CA SER A 145 0.49 5.38 12.96
C SER A 145 1.41 6.16 12.03
N ARG A 146 2.36 5.47 11.37
CA ARG A 146 3.23 6.07 10.36
C ARG A 146 2.42 6.75 9.25
N PHE A 147 1.37 6.08 8.81
CA PHE A 147 0.47 6.57 7.76
C PHE A 147 -0.13 7.93 8.15
N GLY A 148 -0.50 8.12 9.42
CA GLY A 148 -1.09 9.36 9.94
C GLY A 148 -0.10 10.48 10.27
N GLN A 149 1.22 10.21 10.30
CA GLN A 149 2.20 11.17 10.81
C GLN A 149 3.37 11.49 9.87
N VAL A 150 3.60 10.69 8.83
CA VAL A 150 4.68 10.97 7.86
C VAL A 150 4.49 12.35 7.23
N GLN A 151 5.52 13.18 7.29
CA GLN A 151 5.44 14.58 6.82
C GLN A 151 5.73 14.72 5.33
N ASP A 152 6.55 13.81 4.77
CA ASP A 152 6.88 13.83 3.35
C ASP A 152 5.67 13.38 2.52
N PRO A 153 5.10 14.25 1.67
CA PRO A 153 3.93 13.91 0.87
C PRO A 153 4.17 12.78 -0.11
N THR A 154 5.39 12.65 -0.65
CA THR A 154 5.76 11.57 -1.59
C THR A 154 5.74 10.23 -0.87
N MET A 155 6.26 10.19 0.35
CA MET A 155 6.25 8.97 1.17
C MET A 155 4.82 8.57 1.57
N TRP A 156 3.98 9.55 1.91
CA TRP A 156 2.56 9.29 2.18
C TRP A 156 1.81 8.77 0.95
N GLN A 157 2.05 9.38 -0.22
CA GLN A 157 1.44 8.93 -1.48
C GLN A 157 1.92 7.53 -1.88
N ALA A 158 3.20 7.20 -1.61
CA ALA A 158 3.72 5.86 -1.82
C ALA A 158 3.01 4.83 -0.93
N SER A 159 2.85 5.10 0.37
CA SER A 159 2.15 4.20 1.28
C SER A 159 0.67 4.02 0.92
N LEU A 160 0.01 5.10 0.49
CA LEU A 160 -1.34 5.05 -0.08
C LEU A 160 -1.40 4.14 -1.31
N ALA A 161 -0.50 4.32 -2.28
CA ALA A 161 -0.43 3.50 -3.49
C ALA A 161 -0.10 2.03 -3.17
N ARG A 162 0.75 1.74 -2.18
CA ARG A 162 0.99 0.35 -1.74
C ARG A 162 -0.29 -0.28 -1.23
N THR A 163 -1.05 0.45 -0.42
CA THR A 163 -2.28 -0.09 0.16
C THR A 163 -3.37 -0.31 -0.89
N TYR A 164 -3.46 0.55 -1.92
CA TYR A 164 -4.31 0.28 -3.09
C TYR A 164 -3.91 -1.00 -3.83
N ALA A 165 -2.61 -1.25 -4.06
CA ALA A 165 -2.17 -2.48 -4.72
C ALA A 165 -2.62 -3.74 -3.96
N TYR A 166 -2.52 -3.72 -2.62
CA TYR A 166 -3.01 -4.81 -1.79
C TYR A 166 -4.54 -4.90 -1.71
N GLN A 167 -5.27 -3.79 -1.83
CA GLN A 167 -6.73 -3.81 -2.01
C GLN A 167 -7.15 -4.47 -3.33
N PHE A 168 -6.45 -4.17 -4.42
CA PHE A 168 -6.72 -4.82 -5.71
C PHE A 168 -6.45 -6.32 -5.63
N ALA A 169 -5.34 -6.71 -4.97
CA ALA A 169 -5.02 -8.11 -4.72
C ALA A 169 -6.10 -8.79 -3.86
N ALA A 170 -6.59 -8.12 -2.81
CA ALA A 170 -7.66 -8.63 -1.95
C ALA A 170 -8.94 -8.91 -2.76
N GLN A 171 -9.39 -7.95 -3.56
CA GLN A 171 -10.52 -8.14 -4.46
C GLN A 171 -10.29 -9.29 -5.44
N ALA A 172 -9.09 -9.38 -6.03
CA ALA A 172 -8.76 -10.40 -7.03
C ALA A 172 -8.83 -11.83 -6.48
N VAL A 173 -8.62 -12.02 -5.18
CA VAL A 173 -8.73 -13.34 -4.50
C VAL A 173 -10.05 -13.52 -3.75
N GLY A 174 -10.99 -12.59 -3.87
CA GLY A 174 -12.28 -12.65 -3.17
C GLY A 174 -12.23 -12.33 -1.67
N ALA A 175 -11.13 -11.76 -1.18
CA ALA A 175 -11.07 -11.19 0.16
C ALA A 175 -11.80 -9.85 0.22
N ASN A 176 -12.22 -9.40 1.41
CA ASN A 176 -12.88 -8.10 1.57
C ASN A 176 -11.86 -6.95 1.41
N PRO A 177 -11.87 -6.18 0.30
CA PRO A 177 -10.87 -5.14 0.10
C PRO A 177 -11.07 -3.91 1.00
N LEU A 178 -12.23 -3.78 1.67
CA LEU A 178 -12.56 -2.66 2.56
C LEU A 178 -12.35 -2.97 4.04
N SER A 179 -11.61 -4.03 4.37
CA SER A 179 -11.20 -4.35 5.74
C SER A 179 -9.69 -4.53 5.84
N ALA A 180 -9.11 -4.18 7.00
CA ALA A 180 -7.66 -4.32 7.23
C ALA A 180 -7.20 -5.78 7.09
N GLN A 181 -8.03 -6.72 7.55
CA GLN A 181 -7.78 -8.16 7.41
C GLN A 181 -7.78 -8.60 5.94
N GLY A 182 -8.74 -8.13 5.13
CA GLY A 182 -8.77 -8.50 3.73
C GLY A 182 -7.64 -7.87 2.93
N VAL A 183 -7.23 -6.64 3.24
CA VAL A 183 -6.00 -6.04 2.68
C VAL A 183 -4.76 -6.84 3.06
N GLN A 184 -4.67 -7.34 4.30
CA GLN A 184 -3.59 -8.22 4.72
C GLN A 184 -3.58 -9.55 3.95
N GLN A 185 -4.75 -10.14 3.68
CA GLN A 185 -4.87 -11.31 2.80
C GLN A 185 -4.43 -10.99 1.38
N GLY A 186 -4.82 -9.82 0.85
CA GLY A 186 -4.35 -9.30 -0.44
C GLY A 186 -2.83 -9.17 -0.50
N MET A 187 -2.19 -8.65 0.55
CA MET A 187 -0.74 -8.58 0.66
C MET A 187 -0.07 -9.96 0.61
N GLN A 188 -0.63 -10.96 1.30
CA GLN A 188 -0.12 -12.33 1.26
C GLN A 188 -0.31 -12.99 -0.11
N ALA A 189 -1.44 -12.72 -0.77
CA ALA A 189 -1.73 -13.22 -2.09
C ALA A 189 -0.86 -12.57 -3.17
N PHE A 190 -0.60 -11.26 -3.07
CA PHE A 190 0.15 -10.48 -4.04
C PHE A 190 1.49 -11.13 -4.39
N SER A 191 2.24 -11.60 -3.39
CA SER A 191 3.55 -12.22 -3.59
C SER A 191 3.51 -13.56 -4.34
N GLN A 192 2.33 -14.19 -4.40
CA GLN A 192 2.08 -15.47 -5.06
C GLN A 192 1.43 -15.30 -6.44
N MET A 193 1.00 -14.08 -6.80
CA MET A 193 0.40 -13.80 -8.10
C MET A 193 1.46 -13.81 -9.21
N LYS A 194 1.00 -13.97 -10.46
CA LYS A 194 1.88 -13.88 -11.63
C LYS A 194 2.56 -12.51 -11.72
N PRO A 195 3.80 -12.43 -12.22
CA PRO A 195 4.54 -11.17 -12.33
C PRO A 195 3.78 -10.07 -13.09
N GLU A 196 3.04 -10.41 -14.14
CA GLU A 196 2.26 -9.44 -14.92
C GLU A 196 1.11 -8.84 -14.10
N ALA A 197 0.46 -9.65 -13.25
CA ALA A 197 -0.58 -9.17 -12.35
C ALA A 197 0.01 -8.28 -11.24
N GLN A 198 1.17 -8.66 -10.70
CA GLN A 198 1.91 -7.84 -9.73
C GLN A 198 2.32 -6.50 -10.33
N LEU A 199 2.85 -6.48 -11.56
CA LEU A 199 3.21 -5.26 -12.26
C LEU A 199 1.98 -4.40 -12.53
N PHE A 200 0.89 -4.99 -13.05
CA PHE A 200 -0.34 -4.27 -13.32
C PHE A 200 -0.90 -3.60 -12.05
N MET A 201 -0.97 -4.30 -10.92
CA MET A 201 -1.47 -3.72 -9.67
C MET A 201 -0.60 -2.57 -9.16
N GLN A 202 0.74 -2.69 -9.23
CA GLN A 202 1.65 -1.62 -8.83
C GLN A 202 1.51 -0.40 -9.75
N VAL A 203 1.43 -0.62 -11.05
CA VAL A 203 1.24 0.47 -12.03
C VAL A 203 -0.12 1.12 -11.83
N ALA A 204 -1.18 0.32 -11.66
CA ALA A 204 -2.53 0.81 -11.43
C ALA A 204 -2.62 1.63 -10.14
N SER A 205 -1.93 1.21 -9.08
CA SER A 205 -2.00 1.90 -7.80
C SER A 205 -1.22 3.23 -7.81
N VAL A 206 -0.05 3.27 -8.44
CA VAL A 206 0.71 4.51 -8.65
C VAL A 206 -0.03 5.43 -9.62
N PHE A 207 -0.59 4.88 -10.70
CA PHE A 207 -1.34 5.66 -11.69
C PHE A 207 -2.60 6.28 -11.08
N LYS A 208 -3.33 5.54 -10.24
CA LYS A 208 -4.50 6.05 -9.49
C LYS A 208 -4.13 7.09 -8.44
N GLY A 209 -2.96 6.93 -7.80
CA GLY A 209 -2.47 7.84 -6.77
C GLY A 209 -1.91 9.15 -7.34
N ASP A 210 -1.53 10.03 -6.42
CA ASP A 210 -0.98 11.35 -6.75
C ASP A 210 0.52 11.35 -7.11
N LEU A 211 1.17 10.19 -7.03
CA LEU A 211 2.56 10.02 -7.46
C LEU A 211 2.71 10.34 -8.95
N LEU A 212 3.88 10.88 -9.32
CA LEU A 212 4.24 11.21 -10.70
C LEU A 212 3.19 12.09 -11.40
N ASN A 213 2.90 13.24 -10.80
CA ASN A 213 2.04 14.31 -11.33
C ASN A 213 0.53 14.02 -11.37
N GLY A 214 0.00 13.36 -10.34
CA GLY A 214 -1.43 13.42 -10.04
C GLY A 214 -2.26 12.33 -10.72
N PRO A 215 -3.52 12.16 -10.31
CA PRO A 215 -4.22 10.91 -10.50
C PRO A 215 -4.59 10.71 -11.97
N GLY A 216 -4.29 9.53 -12.45
CA GLY A 216 -4.78 8.98 -13.69
C GLY A 216 -6.00 8.14 -13.41
N PHE A 217 -6.89 8.07 -14.39
CA PHE A 217 -8.15 7.36 -14.25
C PHE A 217 -8.24 6.22 -15.24
N TYR A 218 -8.84 5.13 -14.78
CA TYR A 218 -9.31 4.06 -15.63
C TYR A 218 -10.77 4.30 -15.98
N ASP A 219 -11.14 4.08 -17.24
CA ASP A 219 -12.54 3.93 -17.61
C ASP A 219 -13.02 2.56 -17.13
N ASN A 220 -13.61 2.55 -15.94
CA ASN A 220 -14.09 1.31 -15.33
C ASN A 220 -15.15 0.61 -16.18
N ALA A 221 -16.05 1.38 -16.81
CA ALA A 221 -17.09 0.80 -17.66
C ALA A 221 -16.45 0.12 -18.89
N GLY A 222 -15.49 0.80 -19.52
CA GLY A 222 -14.72 0.22 -20.63
C GLY A 222 -13.90 -1.01 -20.22
N LEU A 223 -13.30 -1.03 -19.01
CA LEU A 223 -12.60 -2.21 -18.49
C LEU A 223 -13.54 -3.41 -18.27
N LYS A 224 -14.77 -3.16 -17.79
CA LYS A 224 -15.79 -4.20 -17.72
C LYS A 224 -16.13 -4.73 -19.12
N THR A 225 -16.35 -3.84 -20.08
CA THR A 225 -16.61 -4.23 -21.47
C THR A 225 -15.44 -5.00 -22.08
N LEU A 226 -14.19 -4.71 -21.72
CA LEU A 226 -13.03 -5.50 -22.12
C LEU A 226 -13.17 -6.95 -21.62
N LEU A 227 -13.50 -7.15 -20.33
CA LEU A 227 -13.71 -8.50 -19.77
C LEU A 227 -14.88 -9.23 -20.46
N GLU A 228 -15.99 -8.54 -20.71
CA GLU A 228 -17.15 -9.08 -21.43
C GLU A 228 -16.76 -9.50 -22.86
N SER A 229 -16.03 -8.65 -23.59
CA SER A 229 -15.59 -8.90 -24.97
C SER A 229 -14.67 -10.12 -25.11
N LYS A 230 -13.92 -10.44 -24.05
CA LYS A 230 -13.04 -11.62 -23.96
C LYS A 230 -13.76 -12.85 -23.42
N GLY A 231 -15.07 -12.77 -23.15
CA GLY A 231 -15.87 -13.86 -22.61
C GLY A 231 -15.58 -14.17 -21.14
N LEU A 232 -14.98 -13.24 -20.39
CA LEU A 232 -14.49 -13.44 -19.03
C LEU A 232 -15.52 -13.03 -17.96
N ASN A 233 -16.78 -13.43 -18.17
CA ASN A 233 -17.91 -13.03 -17.33
C ASN A 233 -17.77 -13.50 -15.86
N GLN A 234 -16.96 -14.51 -15.60
CA GLN A 234 -16.66 -14.98 -14.24
C GLN A 234 -16.04 -13.89 -13.34
N PHE A 235 -15.35 -12.90 -13.91
CA PHE A 235 -14.72 -11.82 -13.13
C PHE A 235 -15.60 -10.59 -12.94
N ILE A 236 -16.79 -10.54 -13.55
CA ILE A 236 -17.69 -9.36 -13.50
C ILE A 236 -18.97 -9.61 -12.69
N ASN A 237 -19.01 -10.72 -11.96
CA ASN A 237 -20.16 -11.11 -11.12
C ASN A 237 -20.42 -10.12 -9.97
N ASP A 238 -19.41 -9.36 -9.54
CA ASP A 238 -19.59 -8.27 -8.59
C ASP A 238 -20.23 -7.05 -9.30
N PRO A 239 -21.41 -6.57 -8.87
CA PRO A 239 -22.13 -5.48 -9.53
C PRO A 239 -21.43 -4.11 -9.43
N GLN A 240 -20.35 -3.99 -8.68
CA GLN A 240 -19.49 -2.80 -8.61
C GLN A 240 -18.37 -2.82 -9.65
N VAL A 241 -18.09 -3.97 -10.28
CA VAL A 241 -17.21 -4.03 -11.46
C VAL A 241 -17.84 -3.18 -12.56
N GLY A 242 -17.04 -2.25 -13.10
CA GLY A 242 -17.48 -1.22 -14.03
C GLY A 242 -17.88 0.11 -13.40
N LYS A 243 -17.90 0.21 -12.05
CA LYS A 243 -18.30 1.43 -11.33
C LYS A 243 -17.19 1.99 -10.46
N THR A 244 -16.48 1.11 -9.77
CA THR A 244 -15.47 1.49 -8.78
C THR A 244 -14.11 0.92 -9.16
N ASP A 245 -13.05 1.67 -8.85
CA ASP A 245 -11.69 1.28 -9.22
C ASP A 245 -11.26 -0.01 -8.52
N VAL A 246 -11.55 -0.16 -7.23
CA VAL A 246 -11.12 -1.34 -6.44
C VAL A 246 -11.70 -2.62 -7.03
N GLN A 247 -13.02 -2.65 -7.29
CA GLN A 247 -13.66 -3.83 -7.84
C GLN A 247 -13.25 -4.08 -9.29
N THR A 248 -13.15 -3.03 -10.10
CA THR A 248 -12.84 -3.16 -11.53
C THR A 248 -11.38 -3.55 -11.78
N ILE A 249 -10.43 -2.86 -11.15
CA ILE A 249 -9.00 -3.16 -11.26
C ILE A 249 -8.69 -4.52 -10.62
N GLY A 250 -9.37 -4.88 -9.52
CA GLY A 250 -9.29 -6.22 -8.93
C GLY A 250 -9.76 -7.32 -9.89
N ALA A 251 -10.87 -7.11 -10.60
CA ALA A 251 -11.37 -8.06 -11.61
C ALA A 251 -10.39 -8.22 -12.80
N ILE A 252 -9.82 -7.12 -13.30
CA ILE A 252 -8.78 -7.15 -14.34
C ILE A 252 -7.54 -7.89 -13.82
N THR A 253 -7.14 -7.63 -12.58
CA THR A 253 -6.02 -8.32 -11.93
C THR A 253 -6.28 -9.83 -11.85
N ALA A 254 -7.47 -10.25 -11.45
CA ALA A 254 -7.84 -11.67 -11.40
C ALA A 254 -7.75 -12.33 -12.80
N ALA A 255 -8.22 -11.64 -13.84
CA ALA A 255 -8.13 -12.11 -15.22
C ALA A 255 -6.69 -12.24 -15.72
N ILE A 256 -5.82 -11.26 -15.41
CA ILE A 256 -4.39 -11.30 -15.73
C ILE A 256 -3.70 -12.42 -14.96
N ASN A 257 -3.99 -12.56 -13.66
CA ASN A 257 -3.42 -13.61 -12.83
C ASN A 257 -3.84 -15.02 -13.31
N ALA A 258 -5.07 -15.17 -13.79
CA ALA A 258 -5.54 -16.40 -14.44
C ALA A 258 -4.84 -16.67 -15.78
N GLY A 259 -4.16 -15.68 -16.37
CA GLY A 259 -3.56 -15.76 -17.71
C GLY A 259 -4.59 -15.69 -18.84
N GLN A 260 -5.79 -15.19 -18.54
CA GLN A 260 -6.89 -15.05 -19.50
C GLN A 260 -6.97 -13.66 -20.12
N LEU A 261 -6.25 -12.70 -19.55
CA LEU A 261 -6.05 -11.34 -20.04
C LEU A 261 -4.56 -10.99 -19.94
N SER A 262 -4.05 -10.19 -20.88
CA SER A 262 -2.69 -9.67 -20.79
C SER A 262 -2.68 -8.18 -20.42
N LEU A 263 -1.56 -7.68 -19.90
CA LEU A 263 -1.36 -6.24 -19.71
C LEU A 263 -1.53 -5.46 -21.03
N ASN A 264 -1.09 -6.04 -22.15
CA ASN A 264 -1.24 -5.44 -23.48
C ASN A 264 -2.71 -5.29 -23.89
N ASP A 265 -3.58 -6.24 -23.53
CA ASP A 265 -5.03 -6.11 -23.78
C ASP A 265 -5.60 -4.90 -23.05
N VAL A 266 -5.14 -4.63 -21.82
CA VAL A 266 -5.56 -3.47 -21.01
C VAL A 266 -4.98 -2.15 -21.54
N ILE A 267 -3.74 -2.15 -22.05
CA ILE A 267 -3.14 -0.95 -22.65
C ILE A 267 -3.85 -0.59 -23.96
N ASN A 268 -4.19 -1.61 -24.76
CA ASN A 268 -4.79 -1.42 -26.07
C ASN A 268 -6.32 -1.24 -26.04
N SER A 269 -6.96 -1.39 -24.88
CA SER A 269 -8.42 -1.25 -24.73
C SER A 269 -8.92 0.19 -24.87
N GLY A 270 -8.03 1.18 -24.77
CA GLY A 270 -8.39 2.60 -24.73
C GLY A 270 -8.99 3.05 -23.40
N THR A 271 -8.91 2.24 -22.34
CA THR A 271 -9.53 2.52 -21.03
C THR A 271 -8.62 3.28 -20.07
N ILE A 272 -7.51 3.83 -20.54
CA ILE A 272 -6.51 4.55 -19.75
C ILE A 272 -6.49 6.00 -20.23
N SER A 273 -6.83 6.93 -19.32
CA SER A 273 -7.00 8.36 -19.64
C SER A 273 -5.74 9.07 -20.15
N ASP A 274 -4.54 8.67 -19.71
CA ASP A 274 -3.27 9.23 -20.15
C ASP A 274 -2.23 8.11 -20.33
N LEU A 275 -2.14 7.58 -21.56
CA LEU A 275 -1.21 6.52 -21.90
C LEU A 275 0.26 6.96 -21.79
N ASN A 276 0.58 8.22 -22.03
CA ASN A 276 1.96 8.70 -21.92
C ASN A 276 2.41 8.68 -20.45
N ARG A 277 1.57 9.17 -19.55
CA ARG A 277 1.81 9.05 -18.11
C ARG A 277 1.84 7.58 -17.68
N TYR A 278 0.95 6.75 -18.20
CA TYR A 278 0.94 5.33 -17.89
C TYR A 278 2.28 4.64 -18.18
N GLN A 279 2.91 4.96 -19.32
CA GLN A 279 4.23 4.44 -19.68
C GLN A 279 5.33 4.95 -18.75
N ASN A 280 5.23 6.22 -18.30
CA ASN A 280 6.15 6.75 -17.29
C ASN A 280 6.00 6.01 -15.95
N VAL A 281 4.77 5.70 -15.54
CA VAL A 281 4.50 4.91 -14.33
C VAL A 281 5.05 3.49 -14.46
N ILE A 282 4.84 2.82 -15.59
CA ILE A 282 5.45 1.50 -15.88
C ILE A 282 6.96 1.60 -15.69
N SER A 283 7.61 2.57 -16.31
CA SER A 283 9.07 2.76 -16.21
C SER A 283 9.52 2.98 -14.77
N TYR A 284 8.81 3.82 -14.01
CA TYR A 284 9.09 4.08 -12.60
C TYR A 284 8.94 2.84 -11.72
N VAL A 285 7.89 2.03 -11.92
CA VAL A 285 7.67 0.78 -11.17
C VAL A 285 8.73 -0.26 -11.56
N SER A 286 8.93 -0.51 -12.85
CA SER A 286 9.88 -1.50 -13.36
C SER A 286 11.33 -1.18 -12.98
N ASN A 287 11.70 0.09 -12.91
CA ASN A 287 13.03 0.53 -12.46
C ASN A 287 13.20 0.53 -10.92
N GLY A 288 12.17 0.13 -10.16
CA GLY A 288 12.23 0.05 -8.70
C GLY A 288 12.05 1.36 -7.96
N GLY A 289 11.66 2.44 -8.65
CA GLY A 289 11.38 3.74 -8.03
C GLY A 289 10.29 3.62 -6.96
N PHE A 290 9.18 2.95 -7.29
CA PHE A 290 8.09 2.75 -6.35
C PHE A 290 8.52 1.96 -5.10
N ALA A 291 9.25 0.87 -5.29
CA ALA A 291 9.77 0.07 -4.18
C ALA A 291 10.78 0.84 -3.33
N ASN A 292 11.59 1.73 -3.92
CA ASN A 292 12.53 2.57 -3.18
C ASN A 292 11.81 3.61 -2.33
N ASP A 293 10.79 4.28 -2.87
CA ASP A 293 10.00 5.26 -2.10
C ASP A 293 9.29 4.61 -0.92
N LEU A 294 8.82 3.37 -1.08
CA LEU A 294 8.25 2.58 0.01
C LEU A 294 9.28 2.19 1.06
N ARG A 295 10.49 1.76 0.66
CA ARG A 295 11.57 1.48 1.62
C ARG A 295 11.92 2.73 2.42
N ASN A 296 11.98 3.89 1.77
CA ASN A 296 12.23 5.17 2.44
C ASN A 296 11.10 5.48 3.42
N TYR A 297 9.84 5.35 3.01
CA TYR A 297 8.68 5.49 3.90
C TYR A 297 8.81 4.57 5.12
N ASP A 298 9.14 3.29 4.93
CA ASP A 298 9.23 2.32 6.03
C ASP A 298 10.40 2.57 7.00
N THR A 299 11.33 3.49 6.67
CA THR A 299 12.37 3.97 7.62
C THR A 299 11.89 5.08 8.55
N VAL A 300 10.74 5.69 8.28
CA VAL A 300 10.17 6.74 9.13
C VAL A 300 9.80 6.12 10.50
N PRO A 301 10.26 6.71 11.62
CA PRO A 301 9.93 6.22 12.95
C PRO A 301 8.42 6.19 13.24
N LEU A 302 8.03 5.25 14.11
CA LEU A 302 6.70 5.19 14.73
C LEU A 302 6.65 6.11 15.95
#